data_AF-A0A966WFY7-F1
#
_entry.id   AF-A0A966WFY7-F1
#
_cell.length_a   1.000
_cell.length_b   1.000
_cell.length_c   1.000
_cell.angle_alpha   90.00
_cell.angle_beta   90.00
_cell.angle_gamma   90.00
#
_symmetry.space_group_name_H-M   'P 1'
#
loop_
_entity.id
_entity.type
_entity.pdbx_description
1 polymer ?
#
loop_
_entity_poly.entity_id
_entity_poly.type
_entity_poly.pdbx_seq_one_letter_code
_entity_poly.pdbx_strand_id
1 'polypeptide(L)'
;GAIQPSSFDEPTPKEIAELISQVKAQEVKAIFGSEVFPSTVLEQIGAETGVRYVDVLRDDDLIGKPGDAEHSWLGLMRFNFVTMVEALGGDASALKAVDVRDVTKDEAVYPQ
;
A
#
# COMPACT_ATOMS: atom_id res chain seq x y z
N GLY A 1 -1.78 13.12 -4.20
CA GLY A 1 -3.15 12.82 -4.64
C GLY A 1 -3.28 11.32 -4.87
N ALA A 2 -4.49 10.77 -4.86
CA ALA A 2 -4.74 9.38 -5.28
C ALA A 2 -5.02 9.34 -6.78
N ILE A 3 -4.52 8.32 -7.49
CA ILE A 3 -4.90 8.05 -8.88
C ILE A 3 -6.17 7.21 -8.80
N GLN A 4 -7.33 7.85 -8.99
CA GLN A 4 -8.61 7.15 -9.06
C GLN A 4 -9.11 7.23 -10.51
N PRO A 5 -9.22 6.08 -11.21
CA PRO A 5 -9.82 6.08 -12.54
C PRO A 5 -11.28 6.56 -12.45
N SER A 6 -11.76 7.21 -13.50
CA SER A 6 -13.13 7.74 -13.57
C SER A 6 -14.21 6.64 -13.58
N SER A 7 -13.82 5.40 -13.89
CA SER A 7 -14.59 4.16 -13.71
C SER A 7 -13.66 3.02 -13.22
N PHE A 8 -14.21 1.83 -12.99
CA PHE A 8 -13.41 0.63 -12.70
C PHE A 8 -12.81 -0.02 -13.96
N ASP A 9 -12.99 0.60 -15.12
CA ASP A 9 -12.40 0.14 -16.37
C ASP A 9 -10.90 0.51 -16.42
N GLU A 10 -10.14 -0.23 -17.21
CA GLU A 10 -8.75 0.14 -17.46
C GLU A 10 -8.68 1.52 -18.15
N PRO A 11 -7.79 2.41 -17.69
CA PRO A 11 -7.66 3.73 -18.29
C PRO A 11 -7.21 3.63 -19.74
N THR A 12 -7.70 4.54 -20.56
CA THR A 12 -7.33 4.62 -21.97
C THR A 12 -5.85 4.98 -22.11
N PRO A 13 -5.20 4.66 -23.25
CA PRO A 13 -3.81 5.05 -23.51
C PRO A 13 -3.55 6.56 -23.36
N LYS A 14 -4.54 7.40 -23.67
CA LYS A 14 -4.45 8.85 -23.50
C LYS A 14 -4.39 9.24 -22.03
N GLU A 15 -5.26 8.67 -21.19
CA GLU A 15 -5.26 8.93 -19.74
C GLU A 15 -3.97 8.45 -19.08
N ILE A 16 -3.40 7.33 -19.54
CA ILE A 16 -2.09 6.84 -19.08
C ILE A 16 -0.99 7.87 -19.40
N ALA A 17 -0.96 8.39 -20.63
CA ALA A 17 0.04 9.41 -21.02
C ALA A 17 -0.10 10.72 -20.21
N GLU A 18 -1.32 11.13 -19.90
CA GLU A 18 -1.61 12.29 -19.04
C GLU A 18 -1.13 12.04 -17.60
N LEU A 19 -1.37 10.85 -17.04
CA LEU A 19 -0.89 10.45 -15.71
C LEU A 19 0.64 10.42 -15.65
N ILE A 20 1.32 9.85 -16.64
CA ILE A 20 2.79 9.84 -16.72
C ILE A 20 3.34 11.27 -16.72
N SER A 21 2.73 12.16 -17.50
CA SER A 21 3.12 13.57 -17.57
C SER A 21 2.94 14.26 -16.22
N GLN A 22 1.84 14.00 -15.52
CA GLN A 22 1.57 14.54 -14.19
C GLN A 22 2.57 14.03 -13.15
N VAL A 23 2.84 12.72 -13.13
CA VAL A 23 3.80 12.08 -12.21
C VAL A 23 5.19 12.69 -12.35
N LYS A 24 5.65 12.91 -13.58
CA LYS A 24 6.93 13.59 -13.87
C LYS A 24 6.92 15.05 -13.42
N ALA A 25 5.85 15.79 -13.73
CA ALA A 25 5.75 17.20 -13.40
C ALA A 25 5.65 17.48 -11.88
N GLN A 26 5.07 16.57 -11.11
CA GLN A 26 4.92 16.68 -9.67
C GLN A 26 6.05 16.02 -8.87
N GLU A 27 7.05 15.45 -9.55
CA GLU A 27 8.19 14.76 -8.92
C GLU A 27 7.76 13.72 -7.87
N VAL A 28 6.71 12.95 -8.21
CA VAL A 28 6.17 11.92 -7.30
C VAL A 28 7.24 10.87 -7.02
N LYS A 29 7.44 10.51 -5.75
CA LYS A 29 8.47 9.55 -5.34
C LYS A 29 8.04 8.08 -5.41
N ALA A 30 6.76 7.82 -5.14
CA ALA A 30 6.20 6.47 -5.15
C ALA A 30 4.72 6.48 -5.53
N ILE A 31 4.26 5.39 -6.15
CA ILE A 31 2.86 5.10 -6.45
C ILE A 31 2.48 3.85 -5.67
N PHE A 32 1.29 3.86 -5.06
CA PHE A 32 0.82 2.78 -4.19
C PHE A 32 -0.41 2.11 -4.79
N GLY A 33 -0.36 0.78 -4.90
CA GLY A 33 -1.47 -0.10 -5.25
C GLY A 33 -1.83 -1.04 -4.09
N SER A 34 -2.94 -1.76 -4.24
CA SER A 34 -3.39 -2.79 -3.30
C SER A 34 -2.86 -4.17 -3.70
N GLU A 35 -2.59 -5.02 -2.71
CA GLU A 35 -2.12 -6.40 -2.89
C GLU A 35 -3.11 -7.27 -3.67
N VAL A 36 -4.41 -7.03 -3.49
CA VAL A 36 -5.47 -7.77 -4.19
C VAL A 36 -5.81 -7.21 -5.57
N PHE A 37 -5.27 -6.04 -5.94
CA PHE A 37 -5.47 -5.41 -7.25
C PHE A 37 -4.15 -4.91 -7.86
N PRO A 38 -3.23 -5.83 -8.21
CA PRO A 38 -2.03 -5.45 -8.95
C PRO A 38 -2.42 -4.92 -10.33
N SER A 39 -1.88 -3.75 -10.70
CA SER A 39 -2.18 -3.09 -11.96
C SER A 39 -0.94 -3.03 -12.86
N THR A 40 -1.00 -3.74 -13.99
CA THR A 40 0.01 -3.67 -15.07
C THR A 40 0.17 -2.24 -15.60
N VAL A 41 -0.89 -1.43 -15.53
CA VAL A 41 -0.85 -0.01 -15.87
C VAL A 41 0.02 0.78 -14.90
N LEU A 42 -0.15 0.59 -13.58
CA LEU A 42 0.66 1.29 -12.58
C LEU A 42 2.13 0.85 -12.63
N GLU A 43 2.40 -0.42 -12.92
CA GLU A 43 3.74 -0.93 -13.16
C GLU A 43 4.40 -0.24 -14.37
N GLN A 44 3.69 -0.12 -15.49
CA GLN A 44 4.18 0.58 -16.68
C GLN A 44 4.44 2.07 -16.40
N ILE A 45 3.54 2.74 -15.67
CA ILE A 45 3.75 4.14 -15.25
C ILE A 45 5.01 4.25 -14.41
N GLY A 46 5.24 3.35 -13.45
CA GLY A 46 6.46 3.30 -12.65
C GLY A 46 7.71 3.16 -13.51
N ALA A 47 7.68 2.21 -14.46
CA ALA A 47 8.79 1.97 -15.40
C ALA A 47 9.10 3.20 -16.29
N GLU A 48 8.10 3.89 -16.80
CA GLU A 48 8.27 5.05 -17.69
C GLU A 48 8.66 6.36 -16.97
N THR A 49 8.38 6.44 -15.68
CA THR A 49 8.62 7.63 -14.86
C THR A 49 9.83 7.49 -13.95
N GLY A 50 10.31 6.27 -13.71
CA GLY A 50 11.34 5.96 -12.74
C GLY A 50 10.84 5.99 -11.29
N VAL A 51 9.52 6.08 -11.10
CA VAL A 51 8.88 6.14 -9.79
C VAL A 51 8.73 4.74 -9.22
N ARG A 52 8.94 4.60 -7.91
CA ARG A 52 8.76 3.33 -7.22
C ARG A 52 7.29 2.94 -7.18
N TYR A 53 6.92 1.84 -7.81
CA TYR A 53 5.61 1.22 -7.61
C TYR A 53 5.64 0.30 -6.40
N VAL A 54 4.64 0.40 -5.53
CA VAL A 54 4.47 -0.40 -4.32
C VAL A 54 3.07 -0.98 -4.33
N ASP A 55 2.96 -2.29 -4.48
CA ASP A 55 1.71 -3.02 -4.70
C ASP A 55 1.28 -3.86 -3.49
N VAL A 56 1.90 -3.65 -2.33
CA VAL A 56 1.70 -4.51 -1.16
C VAL A 56 0.77 -3.92 -0.11
N LEU A 57 0.16 -2.74 -0.33
CA LEU A 57 -0.74 -2.15 0.66
C LEU A 57 -1.99 -3.02 0.83
N ARG A 58 -2.48 -3.09 2.07
CA ARG A 58 -3.58 -3.97 2.46
C ARG A 58 -4.75 -3.19 3.04
N ASP A 59 -5.97 -3.59 2.74
CA ASP A 59 -7.20 -2.98 3.25
C ASP A 59 -8.15 -3.97 3.92
N ASP A 60 -8.08 -5.26 3.58
CA ASP A 60 -8.90 -6.34 4.17
C ASP A 60 -8.09 -7.57 4.64
N ASP A 61 -6.89 -7.80 4.10
CA ASP A 61 -6.01 -8.90 4.52
C ASP A 61 -5.09 -8.51 5.68
N LEU A 62 -5.38 -9.01 6.89
CA LEU A 62 -4.56 -8.76 8.08
C LEU A 62 -3.18 -9.43 7.97
N ILE A 63 -2.22 -8.95 8.77
CA ILE A 63 -0.87 -9.52 8.78
C ILE A 63 -0.86 -10.87 9.50
N GLY A 64 -0.24 -11.88 8.91
CA GLY A 64 -0.13 -13.21 9.54
C GLY A 64 -1.47 -13.95 9.59
N LYS A 65 -1.58 -14.94 10.48
CA LYS A 65 -2.76 -15.80 10.64
C LYS A 65 -3.60 -15.39 11.86
N PRO A 66 -4.89 -15.78 11.93
CA PRO A 66 -5.70 -15.58 13.13
C PRO A 66 -4.99 -16.08 14.40
N GLY A 67 -4.89 -15.19 15.40
CA GLY A 67 -4.16 -15.43 16.66
C GLY A 67 -2.68 -14.99 16.66
N ASP A 68 -2.10 -14.62 15.52
CA ASP A 68 -0.76 -14.03 15.49
C ASP A 68 -0.78 -12.61 16.09
N ALA A 69 0.34 -12.22 16.73
CA ALA A 69 0.47 -10.94 17.42
C ALA A 69 0.25 -9.69 16.54
N GLU A 70 0.43 -9.83 15.22
CA GLU A 70 0.25 -8.75 14.24
C GLU A 70 -1.05 -8.90 13.43
N HIS A 71 -1.83 -9.95 13.68
CA HIS A 71 -3.09 -10.23 13.00
C HIS A 71 -4.21 -9.36 13.58
N SER A 72 -4.00 -8.04 13.46
CA SER A 72 -4.87 -7.01 13.98
C SER A 72 -4.91 -5.85 13.01
N TRP A 73 -5.97 -5.04 13.10
CA TRP A 73 -6.07 -3.79 12.35
C TRP A 73 -4.87 -2.87 12.63
N LEU A 74 -4.38 -2.82 13.87
CA LEU A 74 -3.18 -2.04 14.22
C LEU A 74 -1.93 -2.57 13.53
N GLY A 75 -1.77 -3.90 13.43
CA GLY A 75 -0.68 -4.53 12.67
C GLY A 75 -0.71 -4.16 11.20
N LEU A 76 -1.89 -4.24 10.57
CA LEU A 76 -2.12 -3.81 9.19
C LEU A 76 -1.79 -2.33 8.98
N MET A 77 -2.30 -1.45 9.85
CA MET A 77 -2.03 0.00 9.72
C MET A 77 -0.56 0.32 9.90
N ARG A 78 0.12 -0.30 10.88
CA ARG A 78 1.56 -0.13 11.07
C ARG A 78 2.34 -0.58 9.84
N PHE A 79 2.00 -1.74 9.27
CA PHE A 79 2.59 -2.23 8.03
C PHE A 79 2.42 -1.23 6.87
N ASN A 80 1.20 -0.73 6.63
CA ASN A 80 0.94 0.24 5.57
C ASN A 80 1.72 1.54 5.77
N PHE A 81 1.71 2.12 6.98
CA PHE A 81 2.43 3.36 7.25
C PHE A 81 3.94 3.22 7.14
N VAL A 82 4.52 2.11 7.64
CA VAL A 82 5.95 1.84 7.48
C VAL A 82 6.31 1.76 5.99
N THR A 83 5.54 1.00 5.22
CA THR A 83 5.72 0.84 3.78
C THR A 83 5.67 2.18 3.04
N MET A 84 4.67 3.02 3.35
CA MET A 84 4.52 4.34 2.75
C MET A 84 5.68 5.27 3.09
N VAL A 85 6.06 5.37 4.37
CA VAL A 85 7.13 6.27 4.82
C VAL A 85 8.46 5.91 4.18
N GLU A 86 8.81 4.63 4.17
CA GLU A 86 10.08 4.17 3.57
C GLU A 86 10.08 4.34 2.04
N ALA A 87 8.96 4.06 1.37
CA ALA A 87 8.85 4.27 -0.07
C ALA A 87 8.98 5.74 -0.48
N LEU A 88 8.57 6.67 0.38
CA LEU A 88 8.75 8.12 0.19
C LEU A 88 10.13 8.64 0.66
N GLY A 89 11.00 7.75 1.16
CA GLY A 89 12.36 8.05 1.60
C GLY A 89 12.46 8.63 3.02
N GLY A 90 11.43 8.43 3.85
CA GLY A 90 11.44 8.81 5.25
C GLY A 90 11.96 7.71 6.18
N ASP A 91 12.10 8.05 7.46
CA ASP A 91 12.44 7.11 8.54
C ASP A 91 11.18 6.61 9.25
N ALA A 92 10.95 5.30 9.21
CA ALA A 92 9.81 4.64 9.83
C ALA A 92 10.12 4.03 11.21
N SER A 93 11.29 4.29 11.79
CA SER A 93 11.74 3.67 13.05
C SER A 93 10.73 3.82 14.20
N ALA A 94 10.13 5.02 14.34
CA ALA A 94 9.11 5.26 15.37
C ALA A 94 7.81 4.46 15.12
N LEU A 95 7.41 4.29 13.86
CA LEU A 95 6.24 3.49 13.49
C LEU A 95 6.48 2.01 13.77
N LYS A 96 7.67 1.50 13.47
CA LYS A 96 8.06 0.10 13.76
C LYS A 96 8.02 -0.21 15.26
N ALA A 97 8.29 0.79 16.10
CA ALA A 97 8.27 0.64 17.56
C ALA A 97 6.86 0.64 18.17
N VAL A 98 5.81 0.91 17.38
CA VAL A 98 4.43 0.84 17.86
C VAL A 98 4.10 -0.61 18.22
N ASP A 99 3.73 -0.83 19.47
CA ASP A 99 3.19 -2.11 19.94
C ASP A 99 1.77 -2.29 19.42
N VAL A 100 1.56 -3.35 18.64
CA VAL A 100 0.29 -3.67 17.98
C VAL A 100 -0.39 -4.90 18.57
N ARG A 101 0.20 -5.45 19.64
CA ARG A 101 -0.34 -6.63 20.34
C ARG A 101 -1.64 -6.25 21.04
N ASP A 102 -2.53 -7.23 21.13
CA ASP A 102 -3.69 -7.09 22.00
C ASP A 102 -3.26 -6.91 23.45
N VAL A 103 -3.79 -5.85 24.06
CA VAL A 103 -3.56 -5.55 25.49
C VAL A 103 -4.42 -6.42 26.41
N THR A 104 -5.34 -7.18 25.83
CA THR A 104 -6.18 -8.18 26.49
C THR A 104 -5.73 -9.57 26.09
N LYS A 105 -5.86 -10.52 27.01
CA LYS A 105 -5.58 -11.93 26.69
C LYS A 105 -6.60 -12.41 25.65
N ASP A 106 -6.08 -12.91 24.54
CA ASP A 106 -6.89 -13.59 23.54
C ASP A 106 -7.21 -15.02 24.02
N GLU A 107 -8.51 -15.30 24.17
CA GLU A 107 -9.06 -16.62 24.51
C GLU A 107 -9.96 -17.16 23.39
N ALA A 108 -9.96 -16.50 22.22
CA ALA A 108 -10.76 -16.91 21.09
C ALA A 108 -10.24 -18.23 20.50
N VAL A 109 -11.16 -19.04 20.02
CA VAL A 109 -10.85 -20.21 19.20
C VAL A 109 -11.10 -19.83 17.76
N TYR A 110 -10.07 -19.90 16.93
CA TYR A 110 -10.14 -19.62 15.49
C TYR A 110 -10.27 -20.93 14.71
N PRO A 111 -11.49 -21.41 14.37
CA PRO A 111 -11.65 -22.56 13.51
C PRO A 111 -11.08 -22.22 12.12
N GLN A 112 -10.09 -22.99 11.69
CA GLN A 112 -9.48 -22.90 10.36
C GLN A 112 -10.24 -23.81 9.37
#